data_AF-A0A7W0YS20-F1
#
_entry.id   AF-A0A7W0YS20-F1
#
_cell.length_a   1.000
_cell.length_b   1.000
_cell.length_c   1.000
_cell.angle_alpha   90.00
_cell.angle_beta   90.00
_cell.angle_gamma   90.00
#
_symmetry.space_group_name_H-M   'P 1'
#
loop_
_entity.id
_entity.type
_entity.pdbx_description
1 polymer ?
#
loop_
_entity_poly.entity_id
_entity_poly.type
_entity_poly.pdbx_seq_one_letter_code
_entity_poly.pdbx_strand_id
1 'polypeptide(L)' 'MCPAGVYELDGERLVVSAANCVDCKATDVIGPRWTPREGESGPKYRLM' A
#
# COMPACT_ATOMS: atom_id res chain seq x y z
N MET A 1 -3.23 -6.19 -7.80
CA MET A 1 -2.76 -7.05 -6.68
C MET A 1 -1.75 -6.25 -5.88
N CYS A 2 -1.80 -6.29 -4.52
CA CYS A 2 -0.88 -5.49 -3.70
C CYS A 2 0.46 -6.24 -3.50
N PRO A 3 1.62 -5.62 -3.84
CA PRO A 3 2.92 -6.29 -3.70
C PRO A 3 3.52 -6.21 -2.29
N ALA A 4 2.95 -5.38 -1.40
CA ALA A 4 3.55 -5.07 -0.10
C ALA A 4 2.72 -5.57 1.10
N GLY A 5 1.74 -6.45 0.89
CA GLY A 5 0.91 -6.96 1.99
C GLY A 5 0.11 -5.87 2.70
N VAL A 6 -0.39 -4.86 1.98
CA VAL A 6 -1.28 -3.84 2.56
C VAL A 6 -2.66 -4.43 2.86
N TYR A 7 -3.10 -5.40 2.05
CA TYR A 7 -4.41 -6.03 2.16
C TYR A 7 -4.21 -7.53 2.35
N GLU A 8 -4.54 -8.02 3.55
CA GLU A 8 -4.44 -9.44 3.91
C GLU A 8 -5.77 -9.93 4.47
N LEU A 9 -6.09 -11.21 4.23
CA LEU A 9 -7.26 -11.87 4.81
C LEU A 9 -6.84 -12.64 6.05
N ASP A 10 -7.40 -12.28 7.20
CA ASP A 10 -7.31 -13.03 8.45
C ASP A 10 -8.65 -13.73 8.69
N GLY A 11 -8.75 -14.97 8.20
CA GLY A 11 -10.01 -15.70 8.08
C GLY A 11 -10.99 -14.96 7.17
N GLU A 12 -12.10 -14.49 7.72
CA GLU A 12 -13.13 -13.72 7.01
C GLU A 12 -12.92 -12.19 7.11
N ARG A 13 -11.91 -11.75 7.87
CA ARG A 13 -11.65 -10.33 8.10
C ARG A 13 -10.58 -9.81 7.14
N LEU A 14 -10.86 -8.66 6.51
CA LEU A 14 -9.84 -7.89 5.81
C LEU A 14 -9.02 -7.08 6.83
N VAL A 15 -7.72 -7.34 6.89
CA VAL A 15 -6.74 -6.56 7.64
C VAL A 15 -6.04 -5.60 6.67
N VAL A 16 -6.00 -4.32 7.05
CA VAL A 16 -5.41 -3.25 6.21
C VAL A 16 -4.21 -2.63 6.91
N SER A 17 -3.03 -2.92 6.40
CA SER A 17 -1.74 -2.47 6.92
C SER A 17 -1.19 -1.30 6.10
N ALA A 18 -1.82 -0.12 6.22
CA ALA A 18 -1.50 1.06 5.39
C ALA A 18 -0.02 1.50 5.49
N ALA A 19 0.64 1.24 6.62
CA ALA A 19 2.06 1.52 6.83
C ALA A 19 2.99 0.74 5.87
N ASN A 20 2.54 -0.41 5.35
CA ASN A 20 3.31 -1.21 4.39
C ASN A 20 3.27 -0.65 2.96
N CYS A 21 2.42 0.34 2.67
CA CYS A 21 2.22 0.82 1.31
C CYS A 21 3.50 1.48 0.77
N VAL A 22 4.03 0.93 -0.33
CA VAL A 22 5.26 1.38 -1.02
C VAL A 22 5.00 2.32 -2.21
N ASP A 23 3.81 2.92 -2.28
CA ASP A 23 3.41 3.89 -3.31
C ASP A 23 3.49 3.36 -4.77
N CYS A 24 3.38 2.04 -4.96
CA CYS A 24 3.42 1.40 -6.29
C CYS A 24 2.19 1.67 -7.18
N LYS A 25 1.09 2.17 -6.62
CA LYS A 25 -0.22 2.39 -7.28
C LYS A 25 -0.86 1.16 -7.95
N ALA A 26 -0.35 -0.05 -7.72
CA ALA A 26 -0.86 -1.28 -8.35
C ALA A 26 -2.34 -1.56 -8.06
N THR A 27 -2.86 -1.10 -6.92
CA THR A 27 -4.28 -1.26 -6.54
C THR A 27 -5.19 -0.21 -7.17
N ASP A 28 -4.65 0.92 -7.62
CA ASP A 28 -5.44 1.99 -8.26
C ASP A 28 -6.01 1.55 -9.62
N VAL A 29 -5.36 0.59 -10.28
CA VAL A 29 -5.86 -0.06 -11.51
C VAL A 29 -7.25 -0.67 -11.31
N ILE A 30 -7.55 -1.16 -10.10
CA ILE A 30 -8.83 -1.81 -9.74
C ILE A 30 -9.79 -0.79 -9.09
N GLY A 31 -9.32 0.41 -8.80
CA GLY A 31 -10.10 1.50 -8.22
C GLY A 31 -9.23 2.39 -7.35
N PRO A 32 -9.42 3.72 -7.38
CA PRO A 32 -8.55 4.68 -6.71
C PRO A 32 -8.61 4.48 -5.21
N ARG A 33 -7.52 3.98 -4.63
CA ARG A 33 -7.39 3.73 -3.18
C ARG A 33 -6.20 4.48 -2.58
N TRP A 34 -5.29 4.96 -3.42
CA TRP A 34 -4.14 5.72 -3.01
C TRP A 34 -4.44 7.23 -2.98
N THR A 35 -4.04 7.90 -1.91
CA THR A 35 -4.01 9.35 -1.79
C THR A 35 -2.61 9.80 -1.40
N PRO A 36 -2.19 11.02 -1.76
CA PRO A 36 -0.93 11.58 -1.29
C PRO A 36 -0.85 11.54 0.25
N ARG A 37 0.33 11.19 0.74
CA ARG A 37 0.67 11.13 2.17
C ARG A 37 1.42 12.39 2.58
N GLU A 38 1.50 12.63 3.88
CA GLU A 38 2.38 13.67 4.45
C GLU A 38 3.82 13.48 3.95
N GLY A 39 4.51 14.60 3.71
CA GLY A 39 5.88 14.61 3.19
C GLY A 39 6.81 13.68 4.00
N GLU A 40 7.67 12.95 3.30
CA GLU A 40 8.61 11.95 3.86
C GLU A 40 8.00 10.67 4.46
N SER A 41 6.67 10.50 4.50
CA SER A 41 5.98 9.32 5.06
C SER A 41 6.01 8.05 4.16
N GLY A 42 6.84 8.05 3.13
CA GLY A 42 6.91 7.00 2.11
C GLY A 42 8.12 6.07 2.24
N PRO A 43 8.24 5.08 1.34
CA PRO A 43 9.40 4.20 1.27
C PRO A 43 10.70 5.00 1.03
N LYS A 44 11.75 4.65 1.79
CA LYS A 44 13.09 5.25 1.68
C LYS A 44 14.00 4.38 0.84
N TYR A 45 13.86 4.49 -0.47
CA TYR A 45 14.71 3.77 -1.42
C TYR A 45 16.13 4.33 -1.41
N ARG A 46 17.13 3.45 -1.28
CA ARG A 46 18.56 3.84 -1.26
C ARG A 46 19.24 3.64 -2.62
N LEU A 47 18.77 2.65 -3.37
CA LEU A 47 19.24 2.28 -4.69
C LEU A 47 17.96 1.93 -5.46
N MET A 48 17.57 2.82 -6.37
CA MET A 48 16.46 2.56 -7.28
C MET A 48 17.00 2.66 -8.71
#